data_AF-A0A9W7T0M3-F1
#
_entry.id   AF-A0A9W7T0M3-F1
#
_cell.length_a   1.000
_cell.length_b   1.000
_cell.length_c   1.000
_cell.angle_alpha   90.00
_cell.angle_beta   90.00
_cell.angle_gamma   90.00
#
_symmetry.space_group_name_H-M   'P 1'
#
loop_
_entity.id
_entity.type
_entity.pdbx_description
1 polymer ?
#
loop_
_entity_poly.entity_id
_entity_poly.type
_entity_poly.pdbx_seq_one_letter_code
_entity_poly.pdbx_strand_id
1 'polypeptide(L)'
;MEKSDNTFYLEDGNSSVPVALPDGLTGAQLLGFKAFSDWHRCLKNSLEKQKLGDHPFRQTPYRLRRIQVDSFDKPRDRILFVKMVATITNDHGDALPGVVFLRGGSVAVLLILRPLDALDERYVVMTEQPRPAAGSLRFMEIPAGMLDDEENFAGAAAREIREEVGLQLNKGDLVDMTALALRGQQTEENMRDAMYPSPGACDEFISIFLWEREKERMEIEDLKDKLAGERAEQENITVRLMDYERLLAVGARDAKTLAAWSLYEYLKRTRLLD
;
A
#
# COMPACT_ATOMS: atom_id res chain seq x y z
N MET A 1 2.22 5.78 38.21
CA MET A 1 3.10 4.85 37.49
C MET A 1 4.10 5.70 36.74
N GLU A 2 5.34 5.73 37.22
CA GLU A 2 6.45 6.31 36.48
C GLU A 2 6.56 5.58 35.14
N LYS A 3 6.50 6.31 34.02
CA LYS A 3 6.83 5.77 32.71
C LYS A 3 8.28 5.31 32.79
N SER A 4 8.54 4.02 32.58
CA SER A 4 9.90 3.57 32.33
C SER A 4 10.34 4.26 31.04
N ASP A 5 11.35 5.12 31.09
CA ASP A 5 11.88 5.81 29.90
C ASP A 5 12.68 4.81 29.06
N ASN A 6 11.97 3.91 28.37
CA ASN A 6 12.53 3.02 27.36
C ASN A 6 12.82 3.85 26.10
N THR A 7 13.85 4.69 26.19
CA THR A 7 14.32 5.54 25.09
C THR A 7 15.63 4.99 24.55
N PHE A 8 15.69 4.76 23.25
CA PHE A 8 16.96 4.54 22.54
C PHE A 8 17.24 5.70 21.59
N TYR A 9 18.43 5.72 21.01
CA TYR A 9 18.86 6.79 20.11
C TYR A 9 19.12 6.23 18.71
N LEU A 10 18.52 6.87 17.71
CA LEU A 10 18.82 6.63 16.30
C LEU A 10 19.95 7.53 15.86
N GLU A 11 20.99 6.93 15.27
CA GLU A 11 22.08 7.66 14.65
C GLU A 11 21.64 8.16 13.26
N ASP A 12 21.56 9.49 13.11
CA ASP A 12 21.19 10.17 11.88
C ASP A 12 22.32 11.12 11.44
N GLY A 13 23.39 10.50 10.90
CA GLY A 13 24.58 11.23 10.48
C GLY A 13 25.36 11.76 11.69
N ASN A 14 25.38 13.09 11.86
CA ASN A 14 26.01 13.74 13.03
C ASN A 14 25.00 14.09 14.14
N SER A 15 23.77 13.59 14.04
CA SER A 15 22.69 13.85 15.00
C SER A 15 22.21 12.54 15.60
N SER A 16 21.81 12.60 16.87
CA SER A 16 21.26 11.46 17.60
C SER A 16 19.80 11.79 17.94
N VAL A 17 18.86 11.00 17.41
CA VAL A 17 17.42 11.24 17.55
C VAL A 17 16.87 10.32 18.65
N PRO A 18 16.36 10.86 19.77
CA PRO A 18 15.72 10.04 20.80
C PRO A 18 14.41 9.43 20.29
N VAL A 19 14.25 8.13 20.52
CA VAL A 19 13.06 7.35 20.21
C VAL A 19 12.51 6.77 21.50
N ALA A 20 11.38 7.30 21.97
CA ALA A 20 10.70 6.79 23.15
C ALA A 20 9.70 5.69 22.77
N LEU A 21 9.76 4.57 23.49
CA LEU A 21 8.93 3.40 23.25
C LEU A 21 7.93 3.18 24.39
N PRO A 22 6.72 2.67 24.09
CA PRO A 22 5.82 2.16 25.11
C PRO A 22 6.33 0.84 25.67
N ASP A 23 5.83 0.45 26.85
CA ASP A 23 6.14 -0.85 27.45
C ASP A 23 5.76 -2.00 26.49
N GLY A 24 6.60 -3.03 26.42
CA GLY A 24 6.38 -4.21 25.57
C GLY A 24 6.90 -4.11 24.13
N LEU A 25 7.46 -2.97 23.72
CA LEU A 25 8.17 -2.81 22.45
C LEU A 25 9.65 -2.54 22.70
N THR A 26 10.53 -3.32 22.06
CA THR A 26 11.99 -3.09 22.13
C THR A 26 12.48 -2.30 20.91
N GLY A 27 13.60 -1.60 21.07
CA GLY A 27 14.25 -0.90 19.95
C GLY A 27 14.60 -1.85 18.81
N ALA A 28 15.06 -3.08 19.12
CA ALA A 28 15.37 -4.09 18.12
C ALA A 28 14.13 -4.54 17.32
N GLN A 29 12.97 -4.69 17.98
CA GLN A 29 11.72 -5.01 17.30
C GLN A 29 11.27 -3.88 16.38
N LEU A 30 11.34 -2.63 16.83
CA LEU A 30 10.97 -1.47 16.00
C LEU A 30 11.91 -1.31 14.80
N LEU A 31 13.22 -1.45 15.00
CA LEU A 31 14.22 -1.40 13.92
C LEU A 31 14.05 -2.56 12.92
N GLY A 32 13.63 -3.73 13.41
CA GLY A 32 13.29 -4.88 12.58
C GLY A 32 11.96 -4.73 11.83
N PHE A 33 11.12 -3.74 12.18
CA PHE A 33 9.88 -3.49 11.46
C PHE A 33 10.17 -2.73 10.18
N LYS A 34 10.02 -3.41 9.03
CA LYS A 34 10.36 -2.88 7.71
C LYS A 34 9.72 -1.53 7.41
N ALA A 35 8.46 -1.34 7.77
CA ALA A 35 7.74 -0.07 7.58
C ALA A 35 8.42 1.11 8.31
N PHE A 36 8.88 0.90 9.54
CA PHE A 36 9.63 1.92 10.29
C PHE A 36 10.96 2.24 9.62
N SER A 37 11.72 1.22 9.22
CA SER A 37 13.01 1.38 8.57
C SER A 37 12.90 2.06 7.20
N ASP A 38 11.89 1.71 6.40
CA ASP A 38 11.61 2.34 5.12
C ASP A 38 11.18 3.81 5.30
N TRP A 39 10.25 4.08 6.21
CA TRP A 39 9.82 5.46 6.53
C TRP A 39 11.00 6.33 6.98
N HIS A 40 11.80 5.84 7.94
CA HIS A 40 12.92 6.60 8.49
C HIS A 40 13.97 6.89 7.40
N ARG A 41 14.30 5.90 6.57
CA ARG A 41 15.23 6.08 5.43
C ARG A 41 14.70 7.10 4.44
N CYS A 42 13.43 7.03 4.06
CA CYS A 42 12.83 7.96 3.10
C CYS A 42 12.81 9.39 3.66
N LEU A 43 12.36 9.56 4.92
CA LEU A 43 12.34 10.86 5.59
C LEU A 43 13.75 11.45 5.71
N LYS A 44 14.73 10.66 6.15
CA LYS A 44 16.13 11.10 6.24
C LYS A 44 16.64 11.64 4.91
N ASN A 45 16.43 10.89 3.82
CA ASN A 45 16.85 11.29 2.48
C ASN A 45 16.19 12.63 2.07
N SER A 46 14.88 12.78 2.30
CA SER A 46 14.16 14.04 2.00
C SER A 46 14.70 15.21 2.83
N LEU A 47 14.95 14.99 4.14
CA LEU A 47 15.54 16.01 5.00
C LEU A 47 16.94 16.44 4.54
N GLU A 48 17.76 15.52 4.04
CA GLU A 48 19.09 15.83 3.50
C GLU A 48 19.03 16.63 2.18
N LYS A 49 18.02 16.37 1.34
CA LYS A 49 17.80 17.07 0.06
C LYS A 49 17.46 18.55 0.22
N GLN A 50 17.03 18.99 1.40
CA GLN A 50 16.85 20.42 1.71
C GLN A 50 18.11 21.26 1.46
N LYS A 51 19.30 20.65 1.42
CA LYS A 51 20.56 21.34 1.13
C LYS A 51 20.80 21.59 -0.36
N LEU A 52 20.02 20.95 -1.24
CA LEU A 52 20.23 20.95 -2.68
C LEU A 52 19.41 22.05 -3.37
N GLY A 53 19.95 22.54 -4.48
CA GLY A 53 19.22 23.33 -5.47
C GLY A 53 18.40 24.49 -4.89
N ASP A 54 17.18 24.61 -5.38
CA ASP A 54 16.14 25.56 -5.01
C ASP A 54 15.10 24.96 -4.04
N HIS A 55 15.48 23.94 -3.27
CA HIS A 55 14.57 23.25 -2.36
C HIS A 55 13.80 24.24 -1.46
N PRO A 56 12.45 24.13 -1.32
CA PRO A 56 11.63 25.14 -0.63
C PRO A 56 12.09 25.47 0.79
N PHE A 57 12.60 24.47 1.52
CA PHE A 57 13.07 24.62 2.91
C PHE A 57 14.57 24.88 3.07
N ARG A 58 15.30 25.19 1.99
CA ARG A 58 16.77 25.35 2.04
C ARG A 58 17.23 26.44 3.01
N GLN A 59 16.50 27.55 3.09
CA GLN A 59 16.83 28.67 3.96
C GLN A 59 16.52 28.37 5.44
N THR A 60 15.49 27.56 5.69
CA THR A 60 14.99 27.23 7.03
C THR A 60 14.75 25.72 7.15
N PRO A 61 15.82 24.90 7.16
CA PRO A 61 15.70 23.45 7.03
C PRO A 61 15.07 22.81 8.27
N TYR A 62 14.15 21.88 8.02
CA TYR A 62 13.57 21.03 9.04
C TYR A 62 14.53 19.91 9.45
N ARG A 63 14.39 19.43 10.68
CA ARG A 63 15.13 18.30 11.22
C ARG A 63 14.20 17.42 12.04
N LEU A 64 14.41 16.12 11.97
CA LEU A 64 13.80 15.19 12.90
C LEU A 64 14.46 15.36 14.27
N ARG A 65 13.67 15.70 15.29
CA ARG A 65 14.15 15.99 16.65
C ARG A 65 13.91 14.85 17.62
N ARG A 66 12.80 14.13 17.46
CA ARG A 66 12.35 13.05 18.35
C ARG A 66 11.33 12.18 17.66
N ILE A 67 11.28 10.90 18.01
CA ILE A 67 10.16 10.02 17.72
C ILE A 67 9.56 9.56 19.06
N GLN A 68 8.24 9.60 19.16
CA GLN A 68 7.49 9.00 20.25
C GLN A 68 6.55 7.95 19.67
N VAL A 69 6.74 6.69 20.03
CA VAL A 69 5.78 5.64 19.70
C VAL A 69 4.64 5.70 20.72
N ASP A 70 3.41 5.91 20.24
CA ASP A 70 2.23 5.99 21.09
C ASP A 70 1.65 4.59 21.37
N SER A 71 1.55 3.76 20.33
CA SER A 71 0.97 2.42 20.41
C SER A 71 1.45 1.52 19.27
N PHE A 72 1.30 0.21 19.45
CA PHE A 72 1.64 -0.80 18.46
C PHE A 72 0.72 -2.02 18.57
N ASP A 73 0.56 -2.74 17.47
CA ASP A 73 -0.14 -4.03 17.41
C ASP A 73 0.84 -5.11 16.99
N LYS A 74 0.97 -6.16 17.82
CA LYS A 74 1.97 -7.22 17.64
C LYS A 74 1.41 -8.63 17.88
N PRO A 75 0.42 -9.09 17.10
CA PRO A 75 -0.10 -10.45 17.22
C PRO A 75 1.00 -11.49 16.91
N ARG A 76 1.07 -12.54 17.73
CA ARG A 76 2.07 -13.64 17.59
C ARG A 76 3.51 -13.13 17.46
N ASP A 77 3.84 -12.08 18.21
CA ASP A 77 5.15 -11.42 18.25
C ASP A 77 5.61 -10.71 16.96
N ARG A 78 4.79 -10.68 15.90
CA ARG A 78 5.05 -9.94 14.67
C ARG A 78 4.35 -8.58 14.71
N ILE A 79 5.10 -7.49 14.52
CA ILE A 79 4.52 -6.14 14.46
C ILE A 79 3.72 -6.01 13.17
N LEU A 80 2.47 -5.58 13.30
CA LEU A 80 1.61 -5.24 12.16
C LEU A 80 1.43 -3.73 12.02
N PHE A 81 1.23 -3.03 13.13
CA PHE A 81 0.94 -1.60 13.11
C PHE A 81 1.74 -0.85 14.19
N VAL A 82 2.17 0.36 13.88
CA VAL A 82 2.76 1.30 14.84
C VAL A 82 2.15 2.68 14.63
N LYS A 83 1.63 3.30 15.69
CA LYS A 83 1.26 4.71 15.72
C LYS A 83 2.33 5.49 16.46
N MET A 84 2.83 6.56 15.85
CA MET A 84 3.88 7.39 16.44
C MET A 84 3.71 8.86 16.08
N VAL A 85 4.46 9.71 16.80
CA VAL A 85 4.62 11.13 16.53
C VAL A 85 6.10 11.45 16.31
N ALA A 86 6.43 11.92 15.11
CA ALA A 86 7.74 12.45 14.75
C ALA A 86 7.74 13.97 14.96
N THR A 87 8.60 14.45 15.87
CA THR A 87 8.79 15.90 16.05
C THR A 87 9.74 16.41 14.98
N ILE A 88 9.21 17.11 13.98
CA ILE A 88 9.98 17.66 12.86
C ILE A 88 9.90 19.18 12.89
N THR A 89 11.00 19.85 13.22
CA THR A 89 11.05 21.31 13.40
C THR A 89 12.27 21.93 12.76
N ASN A 90 12.15 23.18 12.33
CA ASN A 90 13.28 24.01 11.93
C ASN A 90 13.81 24.81 13.13
N ASP A 91 14.92 25.55 12.94
CA ASP A 91 15.52 26.37 14.01
C ASP A 91 14.77 27.70 14.27
N HIS A 92 13.72 27.98 13.49
CA HIS A 92 12.83 29.13 13.66
C HIS A 92 11.60 28.82 14.52
N GLY A 93 11.40 27.55 14.91
CA GLY A 93 10.27 27.10 15.72
C GLY A 93 9.06 26.61 14.92
N ASP A 94 9.12 26.58 13.59
CA ASP A 94 8.06 25.98 12.78
C ASP A 94 8.10 24.46 12.90
N ALA A 95 6.92 23.84 12.85
CA ALA A 95 6.75 22.39 12.94
C ALA A 95 5.94 21.84 11.76
N LEU A 96 6.34 20.66 11.28
CA LEU A 96 5.54 19.89 10.32
C LEU A 96 4.58 18.92 11.04
N PRO A 97 3.44 18.55 10.42
CA PRO A 97 2.61 17.46 10.91
C PRO A 97 3.43 16.18 11.06
N GLY A 98 3.42 15.61 12.27
CA GLY A 98 4.30 14.50 12.64
C GLY A 98 3.60 13.19 12.99
N VAL A 99 2.27 13.13 12.90
CA VAL A 99 1.52 11.91 13.22
C VAL A 99 1.73 10.89 12.10
N VAL A 100 2.23 9.70 12.44
CA VAL A 100 2.51 8.64 11.48
C VAL A 100 1.91 7.32 11.96
N PHE A 101 1.13 6.69 11.09
CA PHE A 101 0.62 5.34 11.21
C PHE A 101 1.38 4.44 10.24
N LEU A 102 2.26 3.62 10.79
CA LEU A 102 3.07 2.67 10.06
C LEU A 102 2.33 1.34 9.94
N ARG A 103 2.08 0.92 8.72
CA ARG A 103 1.56 -0.40 8.35
C ARG A 103 2.38 -1.08 7.26
N GLY A 104 3.19 -0.34 6.51
CA GLY A 104 3.97 -0.85 5.40
C GLY A 104 3.20 -0.93 4.08
N GLY A 105 3.85 -1.49 3.07
CA GLY A 105 3.31 -1.56 1.71
C GLY A 105 2.32 -2.70 1.50
N SER A 106 1.52 -2.58 0.44
CA SER A 106 0.58 -3.59 -0.02
C SER A 106 0.60 -3.70 -1.54
N VAL A 107 -0.09 -4.70 -2.06
CA VAL A 107 -0.34 -4.90 -3.50
C VAL A 107 -1.83 -4.94 -3.74
N ALA A 108 -2.25 -4.48 -4.90
CA ALA A 108 -3.61 -4.64 -5.40
C ALA A 108 -3.57 -5.18 -6.82
N VAL A 109 -4.57 -5.98 -7.22
CA VAL A 109 -4.61 -6.54 -8.57
C VAL A 109 -5.95 -6.24 -9.24
N LEU A 110 -5.89 -5.56 -10.37
CA LEU A 110 -7.02 -5.44 -11.29
C LEU A 110 -7.08 -6.72 -12.14
N LEU A 111 -8.06 -7.57 -11.83
CA LEU A 111 -8.32 -8.82 -12.53
C LEU A 111 -9.39 -8.58 -13.60
N ILE A 112 -9.02 -8.61 -14.87
CA ILE A 112 -9.94 -8.45 -16.00
C ILE A 112 -10.07 -9.77 -16.76
N LEU A 113 -11.31 -10.18 -16.99
CA LEU A 113 -11.67 -11.32 -17.83
C LEU A 113 -12.43 -10.84 -19.07
N ARG A 114 -12.03 -11.34 -20.25
CA ARG A 114 -12.64 -11.02 -21.53
C ARG A 114 -13.21 -12.27 -22.17
N PRO A 115 -14.49 -12.32 -22.53
CA PRO A 115 -15.03 -13.42 -23.32
C PRO A 115 -14.39 -13.43 -24.71
N LEU A 116 -13.94 -14.61 -25.16
CA LEU A 116 -13.39 -14.80 -26.52
C LEU A 116 -14.41 -14.47 -27.63
N ASP A 117 -15.70 -14.57 -27.34
CA ASP A 117 -16.80 -14.31 -28.28
C ASP A 117 -17.30 -12.85 -28.27
N ALA A 118 -16.77 -12.00 -27.38
CA ALA A 118 -17.18 -10.60 -27.26
C ALA A 118 -16.00 -9.70 -26.83
N LEU A 119 -15.29 -9.15 -27.82
CA LEU A 119 -14.07 -8.37 -27.57
C LEU A 119 -14.29 -7.11 -26.73
N ASP A 120 -15.45 -6.47 -26.83
CA ASP A 120 -15.77 -5.24 -26.08
C ASP A 120 -16.29 -5.53 -24.66
N GLU A 121 -16.60 -6.79 -24.35
CA GLU A 121 -17.12 -7.20 -23.05
C GLU A 121 -15.97 -7.49 -22.09
N ARG A 122 -16.06 -6.92 -20.88
CA ARG A 122 -15.05 -7.05 -19.84
C ARG A 122 -15.71 -7.28 -18.49
N TYR A 123 -15.16 -8.22 -17.74
CA TYR A 123 -15.54 -8.50 -16.37
C TYR A 123 -14.38 -8.20 -15.44
N VAL A 124 -14.69 -7.68 -14.25
CA VAL A 124 -13.72 -7.40 -13.20
C VAL A 124 -14.02 -8.27 -11.99
N VAL A 125 -13.00 -8.94 -11.46
CA VAL A 125 -13.11 -9.63 -10.18
C VAL A 125 -12.88 -8.61 -9.06
N MET A 126 -13.86 -8.51 -8.16
CA MET A 126 -13.85 -7.67 -6.97
C MET A 126 -14.05 -8.52 -5.72
N THR A 127 -13.72 -7.96 -4.56
CA THR A 127 -14.01 -8.53 -3.26
C THR A 127 -14.99 -7.64 -2.49
N GLU A 128 -15.87 -8.28 -1.75
CA GLU A 128 -16.75 -7.67 -0.76
C GLU A 128 -16.31 -8.14 0.62
N GLN A 129 -15.76 -7.24 1.43
CA GLN A 129 -15.16 -7.59 2.71
C GLN A 129 -15.40 -6.55 3.81
N PRO A 130 -15.30 -6.90 5.10
CA PRO A 130 -15.42 -5.95 6.19
C PRO A 130 -14.25 -4.95 6.21
N ARG A 131 -14.57 -3.66 6.23
CA ARG A 131 -13.63 -2.57 6.50
C ARG A 131 -14.14 -1.75 7.70
N PRO A 132 -13.97 -2.24 8.94
CA PRO A 132 -14.45 -1.55 10.14
C PRO A 132 -13.90 -0.13 10.29
N ALA A 133 -12.66 0.12 9.84
CA ALA A 133 -12.05 1.45 9.83
C ALA A 133 -12.83 2.47 8.96
N ALA A 134 -13.51 2.00 7.92
CA ALA A 134 -14.41 2.81 7.07
C ALA A 134 -15.88 2.73 7.52
N GLY A 135 -16.18 2.04 8.63
CA GLY A 135 -17.54 1.82 9.12
C GLY A 135 -18.38 0.90 8.22
N SER A 136 -17.75 0.05 7.40
CA SER A 136 -18.45 -0.86 6.48
C SER A 136 -18.16 -2.32 6.82
N LEU A 137 -19.18 -3.17 6.74
CA LEU A 137 -19.04 -4.63 6.82
C LEU A 137 -19.12 -5.31 5.44
N ARG A 138 -19.33 -4.53 4.39
CA ARG A 138 -19.57 -4.97 3.01
C ARG A 138 -18.95 -3.95 2.04
N PHE A 139 -17.65 -3.76 2.14
CA PHE A 139 -16.93 -2.79 1.34
C PHE A 139 -16.50 -3.44 0.03
N MET A 140 -16.83 -2.79 -1.10
CA MET A 140 -16.50 -3.25 -2.45
C MET A 140 -15.16 -2.67 -2.88
N GLU A 141 -14.24 -3.54 -3.27
CA GLU A 141 -12.89 -3.17 -3.70
C GLU A 141 -12.28 -4.23 -4.61
N ILE A 142 -11.18 -3.91 -5.29
CA ILE A 142 -10.35 -4.93 -5.94
C ILE A 142 -9.55 -5.72 -4.89
N PRO A 143 -9.23 -7.00 -5.17
CA PRO A 143 -8.38 -7.80 -4.29
C PRO A 143 -7.05 -7.13 -3.99
N ALA A 144 -6.60 -7.25 -2.74
CA ALA A 144 -5.37 -6.64 -2.27
C ALA A 144 -4.85 -7.32 -1.01
N GLY A 145 -3.54 -7.30 -0.82
CA GLY A 145 -2.94 -7.87 0.38
C GLY A 145 -1.63 -7.20 0.76
N MET A 146 -1.22 -7.42 2.00
CA MET A 146 -0.03 -6.80 2.55
C MET A 146 1.24 -7.41 1.95
N LEU A 147 2.25 -6.57 1.73
CA LEU A 147 3.58 -7.06 1.49
C LEU A 147 4.14 -7.55 2.83
N ASP A 148 4.54 -8.81 2.87
CA ASP A 148 5.44 -9.27 3.93
C ASP A 148 6.85 -8.68 3.70
N ASP A 149 7.89 -9.30 4.26
CA ASP A 149 9.29 -8.96 3.99
C ASP A 149 9.74 -9.35 2.55
N GLU A 150 8.79 -9.47 1.61
CA GLU A 150 9.02 -9.87 0.25
C GLU A 150 9.43 -8.67 -0.63
N GLU A 151 10.57 -8.77 -1.29
CA GLU A 151 10.96 -7.83 -2.36
C GLU A 151 10.30 -8.18 -3.70
N ASN A 152 9.62 -9.34 -3.80
CA ASN A 152 8.97 -9.81 -5.02
C ASN A 152 7.45 -9.56 -4.99
N PHE A 153 7.05 -8.39 -5.46
CA PHE A 153 5.68 -7.88 -5.43
C PHE A 153 4.71 -8.69 -6.29
N ALA A 154 5.14 -9.13 -7.49
CA ALA A 154 4.33 -10.03 -8.32
C ALA A 154 4.10 -11.38 -7.63
N GLY A 155 5.07 -11.81 -6.82
CA GLY A 155 4.93 -12.99 -5.97
C GLY A 155 3.90 -12.85 -4.88
N ALA A 156 3.98 -11.75 -4.13
CA ALA A 156 2.98 -11.40 -3.13
C ALA A 156 1.60 -11.29 -3.79
N ALA A 157 1.46 -10.49 -4.85
CA ALA A 157 0.18 -10.34 -5.56
C ALA A 157 -0.43 -11.68 -6.00
N ALA A 158 0.35 -12.58 -6.59
CA ALA A 158 -0.16 -13.90 -6.99
C ALA A 158 -0.56 -14.79 -5.78
N ARG A 159 0.10 -14.63 -4.64
CA ARG A 159 -0.24 -15.32 -3.38
C ARG A 159 -1.53 -14.76 -2.79
N GLU A 160 -1.63 -13.45 -2.64
CA GLU A 160 -2.83 -12.77 -2.10
C GLU A 160 -4.07 -13.10 -2.94
N ILE A 161 -3.96 -13.10 -4.28
CA ILE A 161 -5.07 -13.52 -5.15
C ILE A 161 -5.49 -14.98 -4.93
N ARG A 162 -4.54 -15.88 -4.69
CA ARG A 162 -4.86 -17.27 -4.39
C ARG A 162 -5.63 -17.38 -3.07
N GLU A 163 -5.26 -16.58 -2.08
CA GLU A 163 -5.87 -16.60 -0.74
C GLU A 163 -7.26 -15.94 -0.73
N GLU A 164 -7.41 -14.75 -1.33
CA GLU A 164 -8.69 -14.01 -1.33
C GLU A 164 -9.69 -14.53 -2.39
N VAL A 165 -9.19 -14.98 -3.55
CA VAL A 165 -10.01 -15.24 -4.75
C VAL A 165 -9.97 -16.71 -5.19
N GLY A 166 -9.03 -17.51 -4.68
CA GLY A 166 -8.87 -18.91 -5.10
C GLY A 166 -8.29 -19.10 -6.50
N LEU A 167 -7.83 -18.02 -7.16
CA LEU A 167 -7.25 -18.07 -8.50
C LEU A 167 -5.73 -18.26 -8.43
N GLN A 168 -5.20 -19.21 -9.20
CA GLN A 168 -3.77 -19.40 -9.33
C GLN A 168 -3.23 -18.58 -10.49
N LEU A 169 -2.47 -17.54 -10.17
CA LEU A 169 -1.82 -16.69 -11.17
C LEU A 169 -0.34 -17.05 -11.30
N ASN A 170 0.19 -17.01 -12.53
CA ASN A 170 1.64 -17.03 -12.71
C ASN A 170 2.17 -15.61 -12.51
N LYS A 171 3.28 -15.47 -11.79
CA LYS A 171 3.87 -14.15 -11.51
C LYS A 171 4.25 -13.38 -12.79
N GLY A 172 4.66 -14.11 -13.84
CA GLY A 172 5.00 -13.52 -15.15
C GLY A 172 3.81 -13.01 -15.95
N ASP A 173 2.59 -13.33 -15.50
CA ASP A 173 1.35 -12.87 -16.12
C ASP A 173 0.88 -11.51 -15.56
N LEU A 174 1.52 -11.03 -14.49
CA LEU A 174 1.18 -9.79 -13.82
C LEU A 174 1.97 -8.62 -14.40
N VAL A 175 1.26 -7.54 -14.74
CA VAL A 175 1.88 -6.28 -15.18
C VAL A 175 1.81 -5.27 -14.04
N ASP A 176 2.96 -4.79 -13.56
CA ASP A 176 3.02 -3.70 -12.59
C ASP A 176 2.67 -2.37 -13.27
N MET A 177 1.40 -1.95 -13.14
CA MET A 177 0.90 -0.73 -13.77
C MET A 177 1.49 0.52 -13.12
N THR A 178 1.79 0.47 -11.82
CA THR A 178 2.44 1.57 -11.10
C THR A 178 3.85 1.84 -11.61
N ALA A 179 4.68 0.81 -11.70
CA ALA A 179 6.03 0.91 -12.24
C ALA A 179 6.02 1.30 -13.73
N LEU A 180 5.06 0.77 -14.51
CA LEU A 180 4.95 1.08 -15.93
C LEU A 180 4.56 2.55 -16.17
N ALA A 181 3.62 3.09 -15.39
CA ALA A 181 3.19 4.49 -15.51
C ALA A 181 4.28 5.49 -15.09
N LEU A 182 5.11 5.11 -14.11
CA LEU A 182 6.21 5.94 -13.59
C LEU A 182 7.54 5.71 -14.34
N ARG A 183 7.58 4.78 -15.29
CA ARG A 183 8.80 4.44 -16.03
C ARG A 183 9.39 5.68 -16.71
N GLY A 184 10.64 5.97 -16.38
CA GLY A 184 11.39 7.10 -16.94
C GLY A 184 11.04 8.46 -16.32
N GLN A 185 10.14 8.50 -15.34
CA GLN A 185 9.96 9.68 -14.49
C GLN A 185 11.09 9.72 -13.47
N GLN A 186 11.70 10.89 -13.28
CA GLN A 186 12.61 11.13 -12.17
C GLN A 186 11.84 11.86 -11.08
N THR A 187 11.61 11.19 -9.96
CA THR A 187 11.17 11.87 -8.75
C THR A 187 12.40 12.38 -8.01
N GLU A 188 12.35 13.62 -7.55
CA GLU A 188 13.40 14.14 -6.67
C GLU A 188 13.40 13.43 -5.32
N GLU A 189 12.34 12.68 -4.99
CA GLU A 189 12.18 11.94 -3.74
C GLU A 189 12.46 10.44 -3.87
N ASN A 190 12.93 9.82 -2.78
CA ASN A 190 13.28 8.38 -2.74
C ASN A 190 12.09 7.52 -2.30
N MET A 191 10.88 7.92 -2.68
CA MET A 191 9.66 7.18 -2.41
C MET A 191 9.54 5.97 -3.34
N ARG A 192 8.67 5.02 -2.99
CA ARG A 192 8.40 3.87 -3.86
C ARG A 192 7.56 4.33 -5.04
N ASP A 193 7.83 3.77 -6.22
CA ASP A 193 6.98 3.91 -7.41
C ASP A 193 5.67 3.13 -7.22
N ALA A 194 4.74 3.73 -6.49
CA ALA A 194 3.49 3.13 -6.07
C ALA A 194 2.42 4.20 -5.81
N MET A 195 1.17 3.77 -5.66
CA MET A 195 0.08 4.67 -5.26
C MET A 195 0.06 4.82 -3.74
N TYR A 196 -0.04 6.05 -3.24
CA TYR A 196 -0.16 6.35 -1.81
C TYR A 196 -1.59 6.78 -1.49
N PRO A 197 -2.37 5.98 -0.73
CA PRO A 197 -3.80 6.26 -0.54
C PRO A 197 -4.07 7.44 0.40
N SER A 198 -3.23 7.64 1.41
CA SER A 198 -3.38 8.73 2.40
C SER A 198 -2.04 9.12 3.04
N PRO A 199 -1.11 9.71 2.26
CA PRO A 199 0.28 9.99 2.71
C PRO A 199 0.39 11.07 3.79
N GLY A 200 -0.71 11.74 4.15
CA GLY A 200 -0.72 12.75 5.20
C GLY A 200 -0.52 12.20 6.62
N ALA A 201 -0.79 10.91 6.83
CA ALA A 201 -0.60 10.26 8.13
C ALA A 201 -0.24 8.76 8.04
N CYS A 202 -0.29 8.13 6.87
CA CYS A 202 -0.01 6.71 6.71
C CYS A 202 1.15 6.49 5.73
N ASP A 203 2.05 5.55 6.05
CA ASP A 203 3.18 5.19 5.19
C ASP A 203 2.81 4.24 4.04
N GLU A 204 1.58 3.74 4.04
CA GLU A 204 1.13 2.75 3.06
C GLU A 204 1.37 3.24 1.64
N PHE A 205 1.93 2.33 0.86
CA PHE A 205 2.01 2.42 -0.58
C PHE A 205 1.46 1.14 -1.18
N ILE A 206 0.78 1.25 -2.31
CA ILE A 206 0.11 0.14 -2.98
C ILE A 206 0.67 0.03 -4.39
N SER A 207 1.41 -1.04 -4.68
CA SER A 207 1.78 -1.38 -6.05
C SER A 207 0.56 -2.02 -6.73
N ILE A 208 0.16 -1.49 -7.87
CA ILE A 208 -1.06 -1.89 -8.56
C ILE A 208 -0.70 -2.73 -9.77
N PHE A 209 -1.14 -3.98 -9.77
CA PHE A 209 -0.93 -4.93 -10.84
C PHE A 209 -2.17 -5.09 -11.71
N LEU A 210 -1.94 -5.43 -12.97
CA LEU A 210 -2.96 -5.90 -13.90
C LEU A 210 -2.75 -7.37 -14.18
N TRP A 211 -3.87 -8.09 -14.22
CA TRP A 211 -3.95 -9.41 -14.84
C TRP A 211 -5.19 -9.41 -15.75
N GLU A 212 -4.97 -9.47 -17.05
CA GLU A 212 -6.03 -9.48 -18.06
C GLU A 212 -5.95 -10.80 -18.85
N ARG A 213 -7.06 -11.53 -18.95
CA ARG A 213 -7.12 -12.79 -19.73
C ARG A 213 -8.38 -12.91 -20.56
N GLU A 214 -8.20 -13.45 -21.75
CA GLU A 214 -9.30 -13.94 -22.58
C GLU A 214 -9.66 -15.37 -22.15
N LYS A 215 -10.96 -15.66 -22.05
CA LYS A 215 -11.51 -16.97 -21.66
C LYS A 215 -12.76 -17.31 -22.45
N GLU A 216 -13.10 -18.59 -22.54
CA GLU A 216 -14.42 -19.00 -23.01
C GLU A 216 -15.50 -18.45 -22.07
N ARG A 217 -16.63 -18.01 -22.64
CA ARG A 217 -17.74 -17.45 -21.84
C ARG A 217 -18.21 -18.41 -20.75
N MET A 218 -18.25 -19.70 -21.06
CA MET A 218 -18.63 -20.74 -20.10
C MET A 218 -17.68 -20.77 -18.90
N GLU A 219 -16.36 -20.63 -19.10
CA GLU A 219 -15.41 -20.54 -17.99
C GLU A 219 -15.63 -19.29 -17.12
N ILE A 220 -16.01 -18.17 -17.73
CA ILE A 220 -16.27 -16.91 -17.01
C ILE A 220 -17.54 -17.05 -16.14
N GLU A 221 -18.61 -17.65 -16.67
CA GLU A 221 -19.82 -17.92 -15.89
C GLU A 221 -19.58 -18.99 -14.81
N ASP A 222 -18.80 -20.04 -15.09
CA ASP A 222 -18.41 -21.02 -14.07
C ASP A 222 -17.61 -20.39 -12.94
N LEU A 223 -16.70 -19.46 -13.27
CA LEU A 223 -15.98 -18.65 -12.28
C LEU A 223 -16.94 -17.80 -11.45
N LYS A 224 -17.92 -17.14 -12.08
CA LYS A 224 -18.92 -16.33 -11.39
C LYS A 224 -19.72 -17.15 -10.37
N ASP A 225 -20.16 -18.35 -10.74
CA ASP A 225 -20.92 -19.25 -9.87
C ASP A 225 -20.06 -19.80 -8.72
N LYS A 226 -18.83 -20.20 -9.01
CA LYS A 226 -17.87 -20.66 -8.00
C LYS A 226 -17.55 -19.56 -6.99
N LEU A 227 -17.24 -18.36 -7.48
CA LEU A 227 -16.90 -17.18 -6.68
C LEU A 227 -18.08 -16.65 -5.87
N ALA A 228 -19.32 -16.88 -6.32
CA ALA A 228 -20.53 -16.54 -5.57
C ALA A 228 -20.76 -17.46 -4.35
N GLY A 229 -20.25 -18.70 -4.41
CA GLY A 229 -20.41 -19.71 -3.36
C GLY A 229 -19.24 -19.81 -2.36
N GLU A 230 -18.03 -19.42 -2.76
CA GLU A 230 -16.84 -19.50 -1.90
C GLU A 230 -16.71 -18.26 -1.01
N ARG A 231 -16.72 -18.48 0.31
CA ARG A 231 -16.15 -17.53 1.28
C ARG A 231 -14.72 -17.97 1.54
N ALA A 232 -13.76 -17.07 1.43
CA ALA A 232 -12.44 -17.33 2.00
C ALA A 232 -12.63 -17.45 3.53
N GLU A 233 -12.53 -18.67 4.05
CA GLU A 233 -12.94 -19.04 5.42
C GLU A 233 -12.20 -18.24 6.50
N GLN A 234 -11.07 -17.62 6.18
CA GLN A 234 -10.22 -16.91 7.13
C GLN A 234 -10.56 -15.41 7.29
N GLU A 235 -11.20 -14.75 6.30
CA GLU A 235 -11.34 -13.28 6.28
C GLU A 235 -12.75 -12.74 5.99
N ASN A 236 -13.78 -13.60 5.91
CA ASN A 236 -15.15 -13.20 5.56
C ASN A 236 -15.24 -12.42 4.23
N ILE A 237 -14.39 -12.78 3.28
CA ILE A 237 -14.36 -12.19 1.94
C ILE A 237 -15.38 -12.91 1.07
N THR A 238 -16.18 -12.15 0.32
CA THR A 238 -16.99 -12.72 -0.76
C THR A 238 -16.54 -12.15 -2.09
N VAL A 239 -16.26 -13.03 -3.05
CA VAL A 239 -15.83 -12.59 -4.38
C VAL A 239 -17.04 -12.20 -5.22
N ARG A 240 -16.87 -11.20 -6.09
CA ARG A 240 -17.88 -10.65 -6.98
C ARG A 240 -17.30 -10.50 -8.38
N LEU A 241 -17.98 -11.02 -9.38
CA LEU A 241 -17.68 -10.72 -10.78
C LEU A 241 -18.61 -9.61 -11.25
N MET A 242 -18.04 -8.49 -11.68
CA MET A 242 -18.78 -7.30 -12.07
C MET A 242 -18.51 -6.96 -13.54
N ASP A 243 -19.50 -6.39 -14.22
CA ASP A 243 -19.29 -5.72 -15.50
C ASP A 243 -18.27 -4.57 -15.30
N TYR A 244 -17.25 -4.53 -16.14
CA TYR A 244 -16.22 -3.49 -16.13
C TYR A 244 -16.81 -2.08 -16.18
N GLU A 245 -17.86 -1.87 -16.98
CA GLU A 245 -18.50 -0.57 -17.12
C GLU A 245 -19.20 -0.11 -15.84
N ARG A 246 -19.43 -1.04 -14.89
CA ARG A 246 -20.00 -0.75 -13.57
C ARG A 246 -18.94 -0.61 -12.48
N LEU A 247 -17.65 -0.84 -12.78
CA LEU A 247 -16.57 -0.87 -11.79
C LEU A 247 -16.57 0.39 -10.91
N LEU A 248 -16.62 1.58 -11.52
CA LEU A 248 -16.62 2.83 -10.77
C LEU A 248 -17.93 3.07 -10.01
N ALA A 249 -19.06 2.62 -10.53
CA ALA A 249 -20.35 2.78 -9.85
C ALA A 249 -20.39 2.04 -8.51
N VAL A 250 -19.63 0.94 -8.36
CA VAL A 250 -19.58 0.14 -7.13
C VAL A 250 -18.30 0.34 -6.31
N GLY A 251 -17.18 0.58 -6.99
CA GLY A 251 -15.84 0.58 -6.41
C GLY A 251 -15.20 1.96 -6.25
N ALA A 252 -15.83 3.05 -6.69
CA ALA A 252 -15.23 4.39 -6.60
C ALA A 252 -14.97 4.89 -5.17
N ARG A 253 -15.46 4.21 -4.14
CA ARG A 253 -15.13 4.54 -2.75
C ARG A 253 -13.78 3.99 -2.29
N ASP A 254 -13.23 3.05 -3.04
CA ASP A 254 -11.95 2.41 -2.76
C ASP A 254 -10.84 3.05 -3.60
N ALA A 255 -9.81 3.55 -2.92
CA ALA A 255 -8.73 4.30 -3.56
C ALA A 255 -7.94 3.46 -4.57
N LYS A 256 -7.64 2.20 -4.24
CA LYS A 256 -6.92 1.29 -5.13
C LYS A 256 -7.76 0.89 -6.34
N THR A 257 -9.07 0.72 -6.19
CA THR A 257 -9.97 0.49 -7.33
C THR A 257 -9.99 1.68 -8.29
N LEU A 258 -10.14 2.91 -7.76
CA LEU A 258 -10.06 4.13 -8.58
C LEU A 258 -8.72 4.27 -9.29
N ALA A 259 -7.62 4.09 -8.57
CA ALA A 259 -6.28 4.19 -9.11
C ALA A 259 -6.00 3.12 -10.17
N ALA A 260 -6.41 1.87 -9.93
CA ALA A 260 -6.23 0.78 -10.88
C ALA A 260 -7.00 1.01 -12.18
N TRP A 261 -8.26 1.43 -12.10
CA TRP A 261 -9.04 1.81 -13.28
C TRP A 261 -8.37 2.96 -14.05
N SER A 262 -7.96 4.02 -13.34
CA SER A 262 -7.31 5.17 -13.97
C SER A 262 -5.97 4.81 -14.62
N LEU A 263 -5.16 3.94 -13.98
CA LEU A 263 -3.90 3.47 -14.53
C LEU A 263 -4.14 2.61 -15.78
N TYR A 264 -5.08 1.67 -15.72
CA TYR A 264 -5.44 0.83 -16.86
C TYR A 264 -5.88 1.69 -18.06
N GLU A 265 -6.81 2.61 -17.86
CA GLU A 265 -7.31 3.51 -18.91
C GLU A 265 -6.21 4.43 -19.46
N TYR A 266 -5.38 5.00 -18.58
CA TYR A 266 -4.22 5.81 -18.98
C TYR A 266 -3.27 5.00 -19.85
N LEU A 267 -2.83 3.83 -19.37
CA LEU A 267 -1.82 3.01 -20.03
C LEU A 267 -2.32 2.41 -21.35
N LYS A 268 -3.60 2.02 -21.44
CA LYS A 268 -4.24 1.61 -22.71
C LYS A 268 -4.28 2.78 -23.70
N ARG A 269 -4.72 3.98 -23.26
CA ARG A 269 -4.78 5.17 -24.11
C ARG A 269 -3.41 5.59 -24.62
N THR A 270 -2.37 5.46 -23.81
CA THR A 270 -0.98 5.78 -24.18
C THR A 270 -0.25 4.64 -24.88
N ARG A 271 -0.90 3.50 -25.14
CA ARG A 271 -0.32 2.30 -25.78
C ARG A 271 0.92 1.76 -25.06
N LEU A 272 0.91 1.86 -23.73
CA LEU A 272 1.90 1.23 -22.85
C LEU A 272 1.42 -0.14 -22.36
N LEU A 273 0.11 -0.37 -22.38
CA LEU A 273 -0.49 -1.70 -22.31
C LEU A 273 -0.93 -2.10 -23.72
N ASP A 274 -0.42 -3.25 -24.18
CA ASP A 274 -0.88 -3.91 -25.40
C ASP A 274 -2.33 -4.43 -25.24
#